data_AF-A0A7L3XUG4-F1
#
_entry.id   AF-A0A7L3XUG4-F1
#
_cell.length_a   1.000
_cell.length_b   1.000
_cell.length_c   1.000
_cell.angle_alpha   90.00
_cell.angle_beta   90.00
_cell.angle_gamma   90.00
#
_symmetry.space_group_name_H-M   'P 1'
#
loop_
_entity.id
_entity.type
_entity.pdbx_description
1 polymer ?
#
loop_
_entity_poly.entity_id
_entity_poly.type
_entity_poly.pdbx_seq_one_letter_code
_entity_poly.pdbx_strand_id
1 'polypeptide(L)'
;ISASRVNAVSLFCLPLVTLPDLIPLLETLLLYHGGASKEILSSEFLEAVNEAFLKKKISLSESAIFSLWLRHLPSLEKATLYLLDQLVSIQLNSLEEVACVIKDSLLPQAASHPAIFRIVNEIFKNALLETDGTPEIMTIIQVFTQLFLQAHQNENNQHKFPLKAYFPYHHQPLVTALLRRPFELPTTYWSQHLKRISDMLKGLIEDTNISSLADLFEIWFLVASFGEWLDIAAEQLLKAAVEPDALLWLLAFYYCPQNENQQRTQTMVEAQAVYNHLMMLFSCTVLSVKDLEAAVHSVTDTEQCCNQHLITHLLTNFLLYSSGGHMIAQEFIYHITETTDASKEICSLLIRTAYRINRNGEENQRTVKLLNELLQKLTLKV
;
A
#
# COMPACT_ATOMS: atom_id res chain seq x y z
N ILE A 1 38.23 -23.64 -6.03
CA ILE A 1 37.56 -24.25 -7.20
C ILE A 1 37.58 -23.20 -8.31
N SER A 2 37.85 -23.55 -9.58
CA SER A 2 37.84 -22.55 -10.66
C SER A 2 36.41 -22.15 -11.01
N ALA A 3 36.20 -20.88 -11.42
CA ALA A 3 34.88 -20.38 -11.84
C ALA A 3 34.27 -21.24 -12.96
N SER A 4 35.09 -21.70 -13.90
CA SER A 4 34.67 -22.60 -14.99
C SER A 4 34.10 -23.94 -14.50
N ARG A 5 34.65 -24.51 -13.42
CA ARG A 5 34.15 -25.77 -12.86
C ARG A 5 32.82 -25.57 -12.14
N VAL A 6 32.67 -24.47 -11.41
CA VAL A 6 31.41 -24.14 -10.74
C VAL A 6 30.31 -23.88 -11.77
N ASN A 7 30.62 -23.15 -12.85
CA ASN A 7 29.70 -22.95 -13.96
C ASN A 7 29.25 -24.28 -14.60
N ALA A 8 30.19 -25.18 -14.89
CA ALA A 8 29.86 -26.51 -15.43
C ALA A 8 28.95 -27.30 -14.49
N VAL A 9 29.21 -27.30 -13.18
CA VAL A 9 28.35 -27.95 -12.18
C VAL A 9 26.94 -27.34 -12.18
N SER A 10 26.79 -26.03 -12.31
CA SER A 10 25.47 -25.39 -12.39
C SER A 10 24.67 -25.88 -13.61
N LEU A 11 25.33 -26.04 -14.76
CA LEU A 11 24.69 -26.60 -15.97
C LEU A 11 24.31 -28.08 -15.79
N PHE A 12 25.15 -28.88 -15.13
CA PHE A 12 24.82 -30.28 -14.82
C PHE A 12 23.61 -30.43 -13.89
N CYS A 13 23.34 -29.43 -13.05
CA CYS A 13 22.20 -29.45 -12.14
C CYS A 13 20.86 -29.12 -12.81
N LEU A 14 20.84 -28.56 -14.03
CA LEU A 14 19.61 -28.13 -14.73
C LEU A 14 18.50 -29.20 -14.77
N PRO A 15 18.73 -30.43 -15.25
CA PRO A 15 17.67 -31.45 -15.28
C PRO A 15 17.32 -32.00 -13.90
N LEU A 16 18.06 -31.63 -12.86
CA LEU A 16 17.98 -32.21 -11.52
C LEU A 16 17.47 -31.21 -10.46
N VAL A 17 17.16 -29.97 -10.85
CA VAL A 17 16.77 -28.89 -9.92
C VAL A 17 15.63 -29.29 -8.98
N THR A 18 14.67 -30.10 -9.44
CA THR A 18 13.51 -30.50 -8.63
C THR A 18 13.74 -31.74 -7.77
N LEU A 19 14.94 -32.34 -7.79
CA LEU A 19 15.25 -33.52 -6.97
C LEU A 19 15.55 -33.09 -5.52
N PRO A 20 14.80 -33.57 -4.51
CA PRO A 20 14.99 -33.17 -3.12
C PRO A 20 16.41 -33.43 -2.59
N ASP A 21 17.02 -34.55 -3.00
CA ASP A 21 18.36 -34.96 -2.56
C ASP A 21 19.47 -33.98 -2.99
N LEU A 22 19.20 -33.13 -3.99
CA LEU A 22 20.15 -32.12 -4.46
C LEU A 22 19.96 -30.74 -3.85
N ILE A 23 18.93 -30.52 -3.02
CA ILE A 23 18.70 -29.22 -2.36
C ILE A 23 19.97 -28.67 -1.69
N PRO A 24 20.73 -29.45 -0.88
CA PRO A 24 21.95 -28.95 -0.24
C PRO A 24 23.01 -28.48 -1.25
N LEU A 25 23.11 -29.14 -2.41
CA LEU A 25 24.03 -28.75 -3.48
C LEU A 25 23.55 -27.44 -4.14
N LEU A 26 22.26 -27.31 -4.43
CA LEU A 26 21.68 -26.10 -5.00
C LEU A 26 21.94 -24.89 -4.08
N GLU A 27 21.68 -25.04 -2.79
CA GLU A 27 21.95 -23.99 -1.79
C GLU A 27 23.42 -23.65 -1.71
N THR A 28 24.31 -24.65 -1.72
CA THR A 28 25.76 -24.43 -1.71
C THR A 28 26.21 -23.64 -2.94
N LEU A 29 25.65 -23.94 -4.12
CA LEU A 29 25.94 -23.18 -5.34
C LEU A 29 25.44 -21.74 -5.24
N LEU A 30 24.19 -21.53 -4.80
CA LEU A 30 23.60 -20.20 -4.63
C LEU A 30 24.35 -19.35 -3.61
N LEU A 31 24.87 -19.95 -2.53
CA LEU A 31 25.65 -19.23 -1.52
C LEU A 31 27.13 -19.04 -1.93
N TYR A 32 27.57 -19.67 -3.02
CA TYR A 32 28.94 -19.54 -3.51
C TYR A 32 29.09 -18.30 -4.40
N HIS A 33 29.71 -17.25 -3.84
CA HIS A 33 29.95 -15.97 -4.53
C HIS A 33 31.28 -15.92 -5.29
N GLY A 34 32.16 -16.91 -5.10
CA GLY A 34 33.52 -16.93 -5.64
C GLY A 34 34.34 -15.68 -5.28
N GLY A 35 35.42 -15.44 -6.03
CA GLY A 35 36.29 -14.27 -5.84
C GLY A 35 36.35 -13.33 -7.06
N ALA A 36 35.50 -13.56 -8.06
CA ALA A 36 35.48 -12.79 -9.30
C ALA A 36 34.34 -11.77 -9.28
N SER A 37 34.48 -10.67 -10.02
CA SER A 37 33.45 -9.62 -10.14
C SER A 37 32.26 -10.01 -11.03
N LYS A 38 32.32 -11.14 -11.73
CA LYS A 38 31.28 -11.63 -12.64
C LYS A 38 30.57 -12.83 -12.04
N GLU A 39 29.28 -12.96 -12.38
CA GLU A 39 28.48 -14.13 -12.05
C GLU A 39 29.13 -15.41 -12.60
N ILE A 40 29.20 -16.43 -11.75
CA ILE A 40 29.91 -17.69 -11.98
C ILE A 40 28.92 -18.79 -12.38
N LEU A 41 27.72 -18.77 -11.82
CA LEU A 41 26.65 -19.72 -12.14
C LEU A 41 26.07 -19.38 -13.51
N SER A 42 25.53 -20.39 -14.20
CA SER A 42 24.86 -20.15 -15.48
C SER A 42 23.51 -19.45 -15.26
N SER A 43 23.14 -18.59 -16.20
CA SER A 43 21.86 -17.87 -16.17
C SER A 43 20.67 -18.85 -16.20
N GLU A 44 20.79 -19.91 -17.00
CA GLU A 44 19.77 -20.95 -17.16
C GLU A 44 19.53 -21.68 -15.83
N PHE A 45 20.61 -21.93 -15.06
CA PHE A 45 20.51 -22.56 -13.76
C PHE A 45 19.76 -21.67 -12.77
N LEU A 46 20.14 -20.39 -12.69
CA LEU A 46 19.51 -19.42 -11.79
C LEU A 46 18.02 -19.23 -12.12
N GLU A 47 17.66 -19.20 -13.40
CA GLU A 47 16.28 -19.15 -13.83
C GLU A 47 15.51 -20.44 -13.50
N ALA A 48 16.08 -21.61 -13.79
CA ALA A 48 15.44 -22.90 -13.50
C ALA A 48 15.17 -23.10 -12.00
N VAL A 49 16.11 -22.70 -11.15
CA VAL A 49 15.95 -22.74 -9.69
C VAL A 49 14.87 -21.77 -9.23
N ASN A 50 14.84 -20.54 -9.76
CA ASN A 50 13.79 -19.56 -9.46
C ASN A 50 12.40 -20.09 -9.86
N GLU A 51 12.27 -20.66 -11.05
CA GLU A 51 11.03 -21.26 -11.54
C GLU A 51 10.54 -22.41 -10.65
N ALA A 52 11.45 -23.29 -10.25
CA ALA A 52 11.11 -24.40 -9.37
C ALA A 52 10.66 -23.89 -7.99
N PHE A 53 11.31 -22.85 -7.46
CA PHE A 53 10.93 -22.21 -6.20
C PHE A 53 9.57 -21.53 -6.28
N LEU A 54 9.32 -20.69 -7.29
CA LEU A 54 8.06 -19.97 -7.47
C LEU A 54 6.87 -20.94 -7.63
N LYS A 55 7.08 -22.04 -8.35
CA LYS A 55 6.09 -23.13 -8.51
C LYS A 55 6.01 -24.08 -7.30
N LYS A 56 6.67 -23.75 -6.19
CA LYS A 56 6.72 -24.53 -4.94
C LYS A 56 7.15 -26.00 -5.15
N LYS A 57 7.97 -26.27 -6.17
CA LYS A 57 8.51 -27.61 -6.46
C LYS A 57 9.73 -27.95 -5.60
N ILE A 58 10.38 -26.93 -5.06
CA ILE A 58 11.51 -27.04 -4.13
C ILE A 58 11.30 -26.11 -2.95
N SER A 59 11.95 -26.42 -1.84
CA SER A 59 12.04 -25.54 -0.67
C SER A 59 13.52 -25.25 -0.41
N LEU A 60 13.88 -23.97 -0.44
CA LEU A 60 15.24 -23.49 -0.20
C LEU A 60 15.22 -22.57 1.03
N SER A 61 16.35 -22.47 1.71
CA SER A 61 16.56 -21.48 2.77
C SER A 61 16.46 -20.05 2.26
N GLU A 62 16.02 -19.14 3.14
CA GLU A 62 15.90 -17.70 2.83
C GLU A 62 17.21 -17.12 2.29
N SER A 63 18.35 -17.49 2.88
CA SER A 63 19.67 -17.00 2.46
C SER A 63 20.02 -17.40 1.02
N ALA A 64 19.63 -18.60 0.58
CA ALA A 64 19.85 -19.06 -0.79
C ALA A 64 18.97 -18.27 -1.78
N ILE A 65 17.71 -18.03 -1.43
CA ILE A 65 16.77 -17.23 -2.24
C ILE A 65 17.23 -15.76 -2.33
N PHE A 66 17.64 -15.17 -1.21
CA PHE A 66 18.12 -13.78 -1.20
C PHE A 66 19.40 -13.65 -2.03
N SER A 67 20.32 -14.60 -1.93
CA SER A 67 21.53 -14.61 -2.77
C SER A 67 21.20 -14.74 -4.25
N LEU A 68 20.24 -15.62 -4.63
CA LEU A 68 19.75 -15.73 -6.00
C LEU A 68 19.26 -14.39 -6.54
N TRP A 69 18.38 -13.70 -5.81
CA TRP A 69 17.79 -12.43 -6.25
C TRP A 69 18.77 -11.25 -6.24
N LEU A 70 19.76 -11.24 -5.34
CA LEU A 70 20.83 -10.23 -5.37
C LEU A 70 21.73 -10.37 -6.59
N ARG A 71 21.87 -11.58 -7.13
CA ARG A 71 22.81 -11.92 -8.21
C ARG A 71 22.17 -11.98 -9.58
N HIS A 72 20.87 -12.27 -9.65
CA HIS A 72 20.14 -12.48 -10.89
C HIS A 72 18.86 -11.65 -10.94
N LEU A 73 18.98 -10.45 -11.52
CA LEU A 73 17.87 -9.51 -11.67
C LEU A 73 16.63 -10.14 -12.35
N PRO A 74 16.74 -10.91 -13.45
CA PRO A 74 15.56 -11.52 -14.07
C PRO A 74 14.78 -12.46 -13.13
N SER A 75 15.46 -13.13 -12.20
CA SER A 75 14.79 -13.97 -11.19
C SER A 75 13.98 -13.15 -10.20
N LEU A 76 14.52 -12.00 -9.75
CA LEU A 76 13.82 -11.08 -8.84
C LEU A 76 12.63 -10.41 -9.51
N GLU A 77 12.80 -9.94 -10.75
CA GLU A 77 11.71 -9.35 -11.54
C GLU A 77 10.57 -10.36 -11.70
N LYS A 78 10.91 -11.60 -12.10
CA LYS A 78 9.94 -12.68 -12.26
C LYS A 78 9.24 -13.05 -10.96
N ALA A 79 9.96 -13.08 -9.84
CA ALA A 79 9.35 -13.33 -8.53
C ALA A 79 8.36 -12.23 -8.12
N THR A 80 8.70 -10.97 -8.40
CA THR A 80 7.84 -9.81 -8.09
C THR A 80 6.59 -9.79 -8.97
N LEU A 81 6.75 -10.04 -10.27
CA LEU A 81 5.62 -10.14 -11.20
C LEU A 81 4.73 -11.35 -10.89
N TYR A 82 5.31 -12.48 -10.51
CA TYR A 82 4.57 -13.66 -10.07
C TYR A 82 3.73 -13.37 -8.81
N LEU A 83 4.27 -12.61 -7.86
CA LEU A 83 3.51 -12.16 -6.69
C LEU A 83 2.34 -11.26 -7.10
N LEU A 84 2.56 -10.29 -7.98
CA LEU A 84 1.48 -9.41 -8.48
C LEU A 84 0.37 -10.20 -9.18
N ASP A 85 0.74 -11.14 -10.05
CA ASP A 85 -0.21 -12.00 -10.77
C ASP A 85 -1.07 -12.83 -9.79
N GLN A 86 -0.44 -13.41 -8.75
CA GLN A 86 -1.17 -14.12 -7.69
C GLN A 86 -2.13 -13.19 -6.94
N LEU A 87 -1.68 -11.99 -6.55
CA LEU A 87 -2.47 -11.07 -5.74
C LEU A 87 -3.63 -10.44 -6.51
N VAL A 88 -3.45 -10.13 -7.79
CA VAL A 88 -4.53 -9.62 -8.66
C VAL A 88 -5.55 -10.72 -8.95
N SER A 89 -5.11 -11.98 -9.00
CA SER A 89 -6.01 -13.13 -9.15
C SER A 89 -6.82 -13.43 -7.88
N ILE A 90 -6.34 -12.99 -6.71
CA ILE A 90 -7.07 -13.11 -5.45
C ILE A 90 -8.10 -11.98 -5.38
N GLN A 91 -9.36 -12.36 -5.23
CA GLN A 91 -10.40 -11.39 -4.91
C GLN A 91 -10.09 -10.79 -3.53
N LEU A 92 -9.86 -9.47 -3.47
CA LEU A 92 -9.50 -8.76 -2.24
C LEU A 92 -10.66 -8.75 -1.25
N ASN A 93 -10.86 -9.87 -0.55
CA ASN A 93 -11.89 -10.05 0.46
C ASN A 93 -11.31 -9.95 1.89
N SER A 94 -10.00 -10.14 2.05
CA SER A 94 -9.28 -10.07 3.33
C SER A 94 -7.85 -9.60 3.11
N LEU A 95 -7.38 -8.62 3.90
CA LEU A 95 -5.98 -8.21 3.88
C LEU A 95 -5.07 -9.20 4.60
N GLU A 96 -5.61 -10.02 5.48
CA GLU A 96 -4.86 -11.10 6.12
C GLU A 96 -4.40 -12.13 5.09
N GLU A 97 -5.26 -12.52 4.15
CA GLU A 97 -4.91 -13.42 3.04
C GLU A 97 -3.84 -12.80 2.13
N VAL A 98 -4.04 -11.54 1.71
CA VAL A 98 -3.07 -10.77 0.94
C VAL A 98 -1.72 -10.71 1.66
N ALA A 99 -1.74 -10.42 2.97
CA ALA A 99 -0.53 -10.36 3.78
C ALA A 99 0.16 -11.72 3.90
N CYS A 100 -0.59 -12.82 4.01
CA CYS A 100 -0.04 -14.18 4.00
C CYS A 100 0.68 -14.49 2.68
N VAL A 101 0.03 -14.22 1.54
CA VAL A 101 0.63 -14.46 0.21
C VAL A 101 1.91 -13.62 0.02
N ILE A 102 1.88 -12.34 0.42
CA ILE A 102 3.07 -11.49 0.36
C ILE A 102 4.18 -12.02 1.28
N LYS A 103 3.88 -12.48 2.50
CA LYS A 103 4.89 -13.08 3.40
C LYS A 103 5.48 -14.37 2.84
N ASP A 104 4.65 -15.23 2.26
CA ASP A 104 5.03 -16.53 1.69
C ASP A 104 5.89 -16.39 0.42
N SER A 105 5.93 -15.19 -0.16
CA SER A 105 6.82 -14.85 -1.26
C SER A 105 8.27 -14.63 -0.84
N LEU A 106 8.54 -14.37 0.45
CA LEU A 106 9.84 -13.93 0.99
C LEU A 106 10.36 -12.57 0.49
N LEU A 107 9.63 -11.87 -0.40
CA LEU A 107 10.05 -10.58 -0.95
C LEU A 107 10.16 -9.48 0.12
N PRO A 108 9.24 -9.35 1.11
CA PRO A 108 9.39 -8.35 2.16
C PRO A 108 10.68 -8.52 2.97
N GLN A 109 11.06 -9.77 3.27
CA GLN A 109 12.27 -10.12 4.01
C GLN A 109 13.51 -9.81 3.16
N ALA A 110 13.52 -10.26 1.90
CA ALA A 110 14.59 -9.99 0.95
C ALA A 110 14.80 -8.50 0.69
N ALA A 111 13.71 -7.73 0.66
CA ALA A 111 13.71 -6.28 0.49
C ALA A 111 14.35 -5.53 1.67
N SER A 112 14.65 -6.20 2.78
CA SER A 112 15.53 -5.60 3.80
C SER A 112 16.95 -5.35 3.29
N HIS A 113 17.32 -5.89 2.12
CA HIS A 113 18.46 -5.41 1.36
C HIS A 113 18.03 -4.29 0.37
N PRO A 114 18.64 -3.07 0.43
CA PRO A 114 18.20 -1.92 -0.37
C PRO A 114 18.19 -2.15 -1.88
N ALA A 115 19.11 -2.95 -2.41
CA ALA A 115 19.12 -3.28 -3.84
C ALA A 115 17.86 -4.06 -4.27
N ILE A 116 17.41 -5.02 -3.46
CA ILE A 116 16.18 -5.77 -3.73
C ILE A 116 14.97 -4.86 -3.58
N PHE A 117 14.89 -4.11 -2.47
CA PHE A 117 13.81 -3.15 -2.24
C PHE A 117 13.59 -2.23 -3.43
N ARG A 118 14.66 -1.61 -3.94
CA ARG A 118 14.56 -0.65 -5.04
C ARG A 118 14.01 -1.26 -6.32
N ILE A 119 14.39 -2.50 -6.64
CA ILE A 119 13.86 -3.20 -7.83
C ILE A 119 12.37 -3.54 -7.63
N VAL A 120 12.02 -4.14 -6.48
CA VAL A 120 10.62 -4.48 -6.17
C VAL A 120 9.75 -3.21 -6.19
N ASN A 121 10.23 -2.15 -5.57
CA ASN A 121 9.57 -0.85 -5.51
C ASN A 121 9.41 -0.22 -6.90
N GLU A 122 10.39 -0.36 -7.79
CA GLU A 122 10.28 0.10 -9.18
C GLU A 122 9.20 -0.67 -9.96
N ILE A 123 9.11 -1.99 -9.77
CA ILE A 123 8.07 -2.80 -10.41
C ILE A 123 6.68 -2.38 -9.90
N PHE A 124 6.53 -2.11 -8.60
CA PHE A 124 5.28 -1.58 -8.06
C PHE A 124 4.93 -0.19 -8.57
N LYS A 125 5.92 0.71 -8.72
CA LYS A 125 5.71 2.01 -9.37
C LYS A 125 5.16 1.83 -10.78
N ASN A 126 5.74 0.94 -11.57
CA ASN A 126 5.27 0.65 -12.92
C ASN A 126 3.86 0.04 -12.92
N ALA A 127 3.57 -0.94 -12.04
CA ALA A 127 2.24 -1.52 -11.93
C ALA A 127 1.18 -0.45 -11.57
N LEU A 128 1.55 0.52 -10.74
CA LEU A 128 0.66 1.60 -10.35
C LEU A 128 0.39 2.58 -11.50
N LEU A 129 1.42 2.93 -12.28
CA LEU A 129 1.30 3.76 -13.48
C LEU A 129 0.42 3.10 -14.53
N GLU A 130 0.66 1.81 -14.83
CA GLU A 130 -0.06 1.06 -15.85
C GLU A 130 -1.55 0.83 -15.49
N THR A 131 -1.89 0.90 -14.20
CA THR A 131 -3.27 0.74 -13.72
C THR A 131 -3.94 2.05 -13.31
N ASP A 132 -3.31 3.20 -13.55
CA ASP A 132 -3.82 4.52 -13.16
C ASP A 132 -4.27 4.59 -11.69
N GLY A 133 -3.55 3.89 -10.81
CA GLY A 133 -3.81 3.94 -9.37
C GLY A 133 -4.99 3.11 -8.87
N THR A 134 -5.33 1.99 -9.51
CA THR A 134 -6.41 1.08 -9.03
C THR A 134 -6.32 0.79 -7.52
N PRO A 135 -7.47 0.73 -6.81
CA PRO A 135 -7.50 0.44 -5.37
C PRO A 135 -6.84 -0.89 -5.00
N GLU A 136 -6.93 -1.88 -5.90
CA GLU A 136 -6.33 -3.20 -5.73
C GLU A 136 -4.79 -3.12 -5.66
N ILE A 137 -4.16 -2.47 -6.65
CA ILE A 137 -2.70 -2.31 -6.69
C ILE A 137 -2.22 -1.43 -5.52
N MET A 138 -2.93 -0.36 -5.20
CA MET A 138 -2.59 0.47 -4.03
C MET A 138 -2.58 -0.32 -2.73
N THR A 139 -3.58 -1.16 -2.54
CA THR A 139 -3.69 -2.01 -1.34
C THR A 139 -2.53 -3.00 -1.27
N ILE A 140 -2.17 -3.63 -2.39
CA ILE A 140 -1.01 -4.55 -2.46
C ILE A 140 0.28 -3.84 -2.05
N ILE A 141 0.54 -2.63 -2.59
CA ILE A 141 1.74 -1.85 -2.30
C ILE A 141 1.78 -1.45 -0.82
N GLN A 142 0.65 -1.05 -0.25
CA GLN A 142 0.55 -0.67 1.16
C GLN A 142 0.79 -1.86 2.08
N VAL A 143 0.18 -3.02 1.81
CA VAL A 143 0.41 -4.23 2.61
C VAL A 143 1.86 -4.69 2.48
N PHE A 144 2.43 -4.69 1.27
CA PHE A 144 3.85 -5.00 1.07
C PHE A 144 4.74 -4.07 1.88
N THR A 145 4.51 -2.76 1.79
CA THR A 145 5.30 -1.74 2.52
C THR A 145 5.23 -1.99 4.02
N GLN A 146 4.05 -2.25 4.58
CA GLN A 146 3.90 -2.59 5.99
C GLN A 146 4.67 -3.86 6.40
N LEU A 147 4.68 -4.89 5.56
CA LEU A 147 5.39 -6.14 5.82
C LEU A 147 6.91 -5.99 5.70
N PHE A 148 7.37 -5.24 4.71
CA PHE A 148 8.77 -4.86 4.57
C PHE A 148 9.27 -4.14 5.84
N LEU A 149 8.50 -3.17 6.35
CA LEU A 149 8.88 -2.44 7.56
C LEU A 149 8.94 -3.35 8.80
N GLN A 150 8.03 -4.32 8.90
CA GLN A 150 8.09 -5.33 9.96
C GLN A 150 9.35 -6.18 9.84
N ALA A 151 9.68 -6.65 8.63
CA ALA A 151 10.89 -7.43 8.38
C ALA A 151 12.16 -6.63 8.71
N HIS A 152 12.26 -5.41 8.19
CA HIS A 152 13.40 -4.53 8.43
C HIS A 152 13.63 -4.21 9.91
N GLN A 153 12.56 -4.08 10.71
CA GLN A 153 12.70 -3.87 12.15
C GLN A 153 13.18 -5.11 12.90
N ASN A 154 12.71 -6.29 12.50
CA ASN A 154 13.05 -7.57 13.10
C ASN A 154 14.48 -8.03 12.75
N GLU A 155 15.15 -7.41 11.77
CA GLU A 155 16.54 -7.69 11.49
C GLU A 155 17.45 -7.38 12.69
N ASN A 156 18.48 -8.21 12.88
CA ASN A 156 19.51 -7.97 13.88
C ASN A 156 20.22 -6.63 13.61
N ASN A 157 20.33 -5.80 14.66
CA ASN A 157 20.84 -4.42 14.59
C ASN A 157 22.25 -4.27 13.96
N GLN A 158 23.03 -5.35 13.82
CA GLN A 158 24.37 -5.33 13.23
C GLN A 158 24.38 -5.12 11.70
N HIS A 159 23.26 -5.34 11.00
CA HIS A 159 23.22 -5.31 9.52
C HIS A 159 22.16 -4.35 8.93
N LYS A 160 21.61 -3.44 9.74
CA LYS A 160 20.57 -2.50 9.27
C LYS A 160 21.15 -1.41 8.38
N PHE A 161 20.66 -1.34 7.16
CA PHE A 161 20.96 -0.23 6.25
C PHE A 161 20.23 1.05 6.66
N PRO A 162 20.81 2.24 6.42
CA PRO A 162 20.15 3.51 6.69
C PRO A 162 18.95 3.73 5.75
N LEU A 163 17.93 4.48 6.20
CA LEU A 163 16.73 4.78 5.41
C LEU A 163 17.03 5.40 4.03
N LYS A 164 18.08 6.22 3.96
CA LYS A 164 18.58 6.82 2.71
C LYS A 164 18.98 5.78 1.66
N ALA A 165 19.33 4.55 2.05
CA ALA A 165 19.65 3.49 1.10
C ALA A 165 18.40 2.97 0.36
N TYR A 166 17.24 2.96 1.03
CA TYR A 166 15.96 2.55 0.46
C TYR A 166 15.30 3.68 -0.34
N PHE A 167 15.36 4.91 0.18
CA PHE A 167 14.75 6.10 -0.41
C PHE A 167 15.79 7.19 -0.74
N PRO A 168 16.72 6.95 -1.68
CA PRO A 168 17.88 7.83 -1.90
C PRO A 168 17.53 9.21 -2.44
N TYR A 169 16.45 9.33 -3.22
CA TYR A 169 16.06 10.56 -3.91
C TYR A 169 14.93 11.34 -3.23
N HIS A 170 14.40 10.81 -2.12
CA HIS A 170 13.25 11.41 -1.43
C HIS A 170 13.68 12.38 -0.33
N HIS A 171 12.80 13.32 0.00
CA HIS A 171 12.98 14.22 1.14
C HIS A 171 12.99 13.43 2.46
N GLN A 172 14.17 13.31 3.09
CA GLN A 172 14.38 12.42 4.24
C GLN A 172 13.50 12.72 5.46
N PRO A 173 13.21 14.00 5.82
CA PRO A 173 12.27 14.30 6.90
C PRO A 173 10.86 13.76 6.65
N LEU A 174 10.37 13.83 5.40
CA LEU A 174 9.07 13.28 5.02
C LEU A 174 9.07 11.76 5.10
N VAL A 175 10.09 11.10 4.54
CA VAL A 175 10.27 9.64 4.64
C VAL A 175 10.25 9.19 6.09
N THR A 176 11.00 9.88 6.96
CA THR A 176 11.06 9.56 8.39
C THR A 176 9.71 9.70 9.08
N ALA A 177 8.91 10.71 8.70
CA ALA A 177 7.57 10.87 9.26
C ALA A 177 6.63 9.76 8.80
N LEU A 178 6.61 9.43 7.51
CA LEU A 178 5.74 8.40 6.95
C LEU A 178 6.06 6.99 7.47
N LEU A 179 7.34 6.69 7.71
CA LEU A 179 7.80 5.41 8.24
C LEU A 179 7.36 5.13 9.68
N ARG A 180 7.00 6.17 10.44
CA ARG A 180 6.51 6.00 11.79
C ARG A 180 5.22 5.18 11.74
N ARG A 181 5.08 4.15 12.57
CA ARG A 181 3.86 3.34 12.56
C ARG A 181 2.81 3.99 13.45
N PRO A 182 1.53 4.02 13.04
CA PRO A 182 0.47 4.64 13.83
C PRO A 182 0.36 4.13 15.26
N PHE A 183 0.48 2.81 15.47
CA PHE A 183 0.40 2.20 16.80
C PHE A 183 1.60 2.51 17.72
N GLU A 184 2.70 3.04 17.18
CA GLU A 184 3.84 3.50 17.99
C GLU A 184 3.64 4.93 18.53
N LEU A 185 2.57 5.61 18.09
CA LEU A 185 2.24 6.96 18.48
C LEU A 185 0.88 6.96 19.20
N PRO A 186 0.76 7.57 20.39
CA PRO A 186 -0.53 7.73 21.03
C PRO A 186 -1.50 8.51 20.15
N THR A 187 -2.78 8.11 20.15
CA THR A 187 -3.83 8.67 19.28
C THR A 187 -3.97 10.19 19.39
N THR A 188 -3.70 10.75 20.57
CA THR A 188 -3.72 12.21 20.83
C THR A 188 -2.72 13.01 20.00
N TYR A 189 -1.67 12.38 19.48
CA TYR A 189 -0.64 13.03 18.66
C TYR A 189 -0.81 12.78 17.16
N TRP A 190 -1.77 11.96 16.74
CA TRP A 190 -1.98 11.63 15.33
C TRP A 190 -2.28 12.87 14.49
N SER A 191 -3.15 13.75 14.98
CA SER A 191 -3.50 15.01 14.31
C SER A 191 -2.28 15.91 14.05
N GLN A 192 -1.45 16.11 15.07
CA GLN A 192 -0.23 16.91 14.96
C GLN A 192 0.78 16.26 14.00
N HIS A 193 0.89 14.94 14.03
CA HIS A 193 1.78 14.20 13.14
C HIS A 193 1.34 14.31 11.68
N LEU A 194 0.05 14.14 11.41
CA LEU A 194 -0.54 14.29 10.08
C LEU A 194 -0.42 15.72 9.54
N LYS A 195 -0.67 16.72 10.39
CA LYS A 195 -0.44 18.14 10.03
C LYS A 195 1.01 18.35 9.59
N ARG A 196 1.98 17.82 10.33
CA ARG A 196 3.40 17.90 9.96
C ARG A 196 3.69 17.22 8.62
N ILE A 197 3.10 16.06 8.34
CA ILE A 197 3.24 15.38 7.04
C ILE A 197 2.69 16.27 5.93
N SER A 198 1.48 16.81 6.11
CA SER A 198 0.85 17.72 5.16
C SER A 198 1.70 18.97 4.91
N ASP A 199 2.21 19.62 5.95
CA ASP A 199 3.01 20.84 5.82
C ASP A 199 4.31 20.58 5.05
N MET A 200 4.98 19.43 5.31
CA MET A 200 6.18 19.03 4.56
C MET A 200 5.86 18.76 3.09
N LEU A 201 4.77 18.05 2.79
CA LEU A 201 4.34 17.80 1.42
C LEU A 201 3.99 19.09 0.70
N LYS A 202 3.24 19.98 1.36
CA LYS A 202 2.85 21.26 0.80
C LYS A 202 4.05 22.13 0.48
N GLY A 203 5.02 22.24 1.38
CA GLY A 203 6.28 22.94 1.11
C GLY A 203 7.07 22.29 -0.04
N LEU A 204 7.11 20.97 -0.12
CA LEU A 204 7.78 20.29 -1.23
C LEU A 204 7.11 20.57 -2.59
N ILE A 205 5.78 20.67 -2.63
CA ILE A 205 5.02 20.81 -3.88
C ILE A 205 4.84 22.27 -4.30
N GLU A 206 4.63 23.17 -3.35
CA GLU A 206 4.34 24.58 -3.61
C GLU A 206 5.60 25.45 -3.62
N ASP A 207 6.60 25.17 -2.77
CA ASP A 207 7.82 26.00 -2.67
C ASP A 207 8.95 25.52 -3.60
N THR A 208 9.00 24.22 -3.86
CA THR A 208 9.92 23.68 -4.86
C THR A 208 9.21 23.84 -6.20
N ASN A 209 9.80 24.54 -7.17
CA ASN A 209 9.37 24.47 -8.57
C ASN A 209 9.57 23.02 -9.04
N ILE A 210 8.64 22.12 -8.68
CA ILE A 210 8.64 20.73 -9.14
C ILE A 210 8.63 20.80 -10.65
N SER A 211 9.80 20.50 -11.22
CA SER A 211 10.13 20.80 -12.60
C SER A 211 9.52 19.80 -13.58
N SER A 212 8.96 18.69 -13.08
CA SER A 212 8.39 17.63 -13.90
C SER A 212 7.24 16.87 -13.23
N LEU A 213 6.33 16.32 -14.04
CA LEU A 213 5.30 15.38 -13.59
C LEU A 213 5.88 14.10 -12.97
N ALA A 214 7.09 13.71 -13.39
CA ALA A 214 7.79 12.54 -12.85
C ALA A 214 8.19 12.74 -11.37
N ASP A 215 8.69 13.94 -11.02
CA ASP A 215 9.03 14.28 -9.64
C ASP A 215 7.79 14.26 -8.72
N LEU A 216 6.66 14.75 -9.23
CA LEU A 216 5.38 14.73 -8.51
C LEU A 216 4.87 13.30 -8.29
N PHE A 217 5.00 12.44 -9.31
CA PHE A 217 4.66 11.04 -9.22
C PHE A 217 5.51 10.30 -8.17
N GLU A 218 6.82 10.53 -8.10
CA GLU A 218 7.67 9.90 -7.07
C GLU A 218 7.24 10.30 -5.65
N ILE A 219 6.88 11.57 -5.43
CA ILE A 219 6.36 12.04 -4.13
C ILE A 219 5.01 11.39 -3.83
N TRP A 220 4.11 11.34 -4.80
CA TRP A 220 2.80 10.71 -4.61
C TRP A 220 2.93 9.22 -4.33
N PHE A 221 3.74 8.49 -5.10
CA PHE A 221 3.99 7.06 -4.88
C PHE A 221 4.54 6.80 -3.48
N LEU A 222 5.47 7.63 -3.01
CA LEU A 222 5.96 7.55 -1.64
C LEU A 222 4.79 7.65 -0.65
N VAL A 223 3.97 8.70 -0.74
CA VAL A 223 2.82 8.89 0.16
C VAL A 223 1.84 7.71 0.08
N ALA A 224 1.56 7.24 -1.14
CA ALA A 224 0.61 6.17 -1.38
C ALA A 224 1.05 4.82 -0.81
N SER A 225 2.36 4.56 -0.76
CA SER A 225 2.94 3.40 -0.10
C SER A 225 2.67 3.38 1.42
N PHE A 226 2.42 4.55 2.01
CA PHE A 226 2.08 4.73 3.43
C PHE A 226 0.60 5.11 3.64
N GLY A 227 -0.30 4.50 2.85
CA GLY A 227 -1.74 4.76 2.85
C GLY A 227 -2.46 4.68 4.20
N GLU A 228 -1.91 3.98 5.19
CA GLU A 228 -2.48 3.91 6.54
C GLU A 228 -2.61 5.30 7.19
N TRP A 229 -1.65 6.21 6.94
CA TRP A 229 -1.75 7.59 7.43
C TRP A 229 -2.89 8.36 6.76
N LEU A 230 -3.25 8.03 5.53
CA LEU A 230 -4.35 8.65 4.80
C LEU A 230 -5.69 8.19 5.36
N ASP A 231 -5.83 6.90 5.67
CA ASP A 231 -7.02 6.37 6.36
C ASP A 231 -7.19 6.99 7.74
N ILE A 232 -6.08 7.24 8.45
CA ILE A 232 -6.12 7.92 9.75
C ILE A 232 -6.45 9.40 9.57
N ALA A 233 -5.99 10.06 8.52
CA ALA A 233 -6.36 11.45 8.23
C ALA A 233 -7.88 11.60 8.02
N ALA A 234 -8.49 10.71 7.23
CA ALA A 234 -9.93 10.69 7.02
C ALA A 234 -10.71 10.43 8.32
N GLU A 235 -10.21 9.54 9.18
CA GLU A 235 -10.80 9.28 10.49
C GLU A 235 -10.67 10.48 11.45
N GLN A 236 -9.49 11.10 11.51
CA GLN A 236 -9.20 12.21 12.43
C GLN A 236 -10.01 13.47 12.09
N LEU A 237 -10.40 13.66 10.82
CA LEU A 237 -11.34 14.71 10.43
C LEU A 237 -12.69 14.61 11.17
N LEU A 238 -13.13 13.41 11.53
CA LEU A 238 -14.41 13.21 12.22
C LEU A 238 -14.27 13.10 13.73
N LYS A 239 -13.14 12.56 14.23
CA LYS A 239 -12.96 12.26 15.66
C LYS A 239 -12.29 13.39 16.44
N ALA A 240 -11.45 14.20 15.80
CA ALA A 240 -10.56 15.11 16.52
C ALA A 240 -10.90 16.58 16.24
N ALA A 241 -10.69 17.44 17.24
CA ALA A 241 -10.80 18.89 17.10
C ALA A 241 -9.55 19.45 16.40
N VAL A 242 -9.42 19.16 15.11
CA VAL A 242 -8.25 19.52 14.28
C VAL A 242 -8.67 20.54 13.24
N GLU A 243 -7.74 21.41 12.85
CA GLU A 243 -7.90 22.23 11.66
C GLU A 243 -8.04 21.32 10.43
N PRO A 244 -9.20 21.31 9.75
CA PRO A 244 -9.49 20.34 8.70
C PRO A 244 -8.62 20.56 7.45
N ASP A 245 -8.19 21.79 7.21
CA ASP A 245 -7.48 22.22 6.00
C ASP A 245 -6.24 21.36 5.70
N ALA A 246 -5.42 21.04 6.70
CA ALA A 246 -4.21 20.25 6.50
C ALA A 246 -4.54 18.80 6.12
N LEU A 247 -5.56 18.20 6.75
CA LEU A 247 -5.94 16.82 6.48
C LEU A 247 -6.69 16.70 5.15
N LEU A 248 -7.55 17.66 4.83
CA LEU A 248 -8.22 17.73 3.54
C LEU A 248 -7.22 17.96 2.40
N TRP A 249 -6.19 18.81 2.60
CA TRP A 249 -5.14 19.00 1.62
C TRP A 249 -4.35 17.72 1.38
N LEU A 250 -4.02 16.99 2.44
CA LEU A 250 -3.33 15.70 2.34
C LEU A 250 -4.14 14.67 1.55
N LEU A 251 -5.44 14.57 1.84
CA LEU A 251 -6.34 13.66 1.13
C LEU A 251 -6.58 14.09 -0.33
N ALA A 252 -6.73 15.39 -0.59
CA ALA A 252 -6.83 15.95 -1.94
C ALA A 252 -5.58 15.63 -2.77
N PHE A 253 -4.39 15.75 -2.19
CA PHE A 253 -3.15 15.37 -2.86
C PHE A 253 -3.09 13.85 -3.14
N TYR A 254 -3.53 13.02 -2.20
CA TYR A 254 -3.51 11.56 -2.38
C TYR A 254 -4.43 11.09 -3.50
N TYR A 255 -5.66 11.62 -3.57
CA TYR A 255 -6.66 11.22 -4.57
C TYR A 255 -6.54 11.93 -5.91
N CYS A 256 -5.94 13.13 -5.94
CA CYS A 256 -5.79 13.93 -7.14
C CYS A 256 -4.34 14.44 -7.30
N PRO A 257 -3.35 13.53 -7.42
CA PRO A 257 -1.94 13.89 -7.39
C PRO A 257 -1.49 14.74 -8.57
N GLN A 258 -2.15 14.60 -9.72
CA GLN A 258 -1.80 15.32 -10.95
C GLN A 258 -2.34 16.75 -10.99
N ASN A 259 -3.22 17.12 -10.04
CA ASN A 259 -3.84 18.43 -10.05
C ASN A 259 -2.79 19.52 -9.88
N GLU A 260 -2.76 20.48 -10.81
CA GLU A 260 -2.00 21.72 -10.65
C GLU A 260 -2.52 22.51 -9.44
N ASN A 261 -1.76 23.51 -8.98
CA ASN A 261 -2.12 24.29 -7.79
C ASN A 261 -3.55 24.88 -7.87
N GLN A 262 -3.99 25.32 -9.05
CA GLN A 262 -5.35 25.86 -9.24
C GLN A 262 -6.43 24.78 -9.15
N GLN A 263 -6.24 23.64 -9.80
CA GLN A 263 -7.16 22.49 -9.73
C GLN A 263 -7.22 21.92 -8.31
N ARG A 264 -6.08 21.85 -7.61
CA ARG A 264 -6.02 21.41 -6.22
C ARG A 264 -6.76 22.36 -5.28
N THR A 265 -6.68 23.67 -5.54
CA THR A 265 -7.46 24.68 -4.81
C THR A 265 -8.96 24.45 -4.99
N GLN A 266 -9.40 24.12 -6.21
CA GLN A 266 -10.80 23.78 -6.48
C GLN A 266 -11.21 22.49 -5.75
N THR A 267 -10.41 21.43 -5.82
CA THR A 267 -10.63 20.18 -5.06
C THR A 267 -10.77 20.46 -3.56
N MET A 268 -9.93 21.34 -3.02
CA MET A 268 -9.99 21.73 -1.61
C MET A 268 -11.30 22.41 -1.25
N VAL A 269 -11.80 23.31 -2.09
CA VAL A 269 -13.09 24.00 -1.87
C VAL A 269 -14.24 23.00 -1.85
N GLU A 270 -14.26 22.07 -2.80
CA GLU A 270 -15.28 21.02 -2.89
C GLU A 270 -15.22 20.08 -1.68
N ALA A 271 -14.03 19.59 -1.33
CA ALA A 271 -13.82 18.71 -0.18
C ALA A 271 -14.21 19.42 1.13
N GLN A 272 -13.87 20.70 1.29
CA GLN A 272 -14.25 21.50 2.44
C GLN A 272 -15.77 21.69 2.53
N ALA A 273 -16.44 21.94 1.40
CA ALA A 273 -17.89 22.09 1.37
C ALA A 273 -18.60 20.81 1.80
N VAL A 274 -18.18 19.65 1.26
CA VAL A 274 -18.72 18.34 1.66
C VAL A 274 -18.44 18.08 3.14
N TYR A 275 -17.20 18.26 3.59
CA TYR A 275 -16.82 18.09 4.99
C TYR A 275 -17.67 18.95 5.93
N ASN A 276 -17.86 20.24 5.63
CA ASN A 276 -18.68 21.13 6.44
C ASN A 276 -20.14 20.62 6.56
N HIS A 277 -20.72 20.13 5.47
CA HIS A 277 -22.06 19.53 5.50
C HIS A 277 -22.09 18.25 6.34
N LEU A 278 -21.11 17.36 6.18
CA LEU A 278 -21.00 16.16 7.01
C LEU A 278 -20.88 16.52 8.49
N MET A 279 -20.11 17.55 8.85
CA MET A 279 -19.98 17.99 10.24
C MET A 279 -21.27 18.60 10.80
N MET A 280 -22.08 19.28 9.98
CA MET A 280 -23.43 19.70 10.39
C MET A 280 -24.33 18.49 10.71
N LEU A 281 -24.23 17.43 9.91
CA LEU A 281 -25.00 16.20 10.06
C LEU A 281 -24.45 15.25 11.14
N PHE A 282 -23.20 15.44 11.57
CA PHE A 282 -22.50 14.52 12.49
C PHE A 282 -23.21 14.36 13.84
N SER A 283 -23.84 15.42 14.32
CA SER A 283 -24.61 15.44 15.57
C SER A 283 -26.07 15.01 15.40
N CYS A 284 -26.54 14.81 14.18
CA CYS A 284 -27.92 14.39 13.91
C CYS A 284 -28.10 12.91 14.24
N THR A 285 -29.02 12.61 15.15
CA THR A 285 -29.36 11.24 15.53
C THR A 285 -30.42 10.63 14.62
N VAL A 286 -31.13 11.43 13.83
CA VAL A 286 -32.08 10.98 12.81
C VAL A 286 -31.60 11.54 11.48
N LEU A 287 -31.21 10.64 10.59
CA LEU A 287 -30.64 10.96 9.29
C LEU A 287 -31.27 10.04 8.25
N SER A 288 -31.53 10.55 7.05
CA SER A 288 -31.97 9.75 5.90
C SER A 288 -30.90 9.73 4.81
N VAL A 289 -30.99 8.75 3.90
CA VAL A 289 -30.11 8.67 2.72
C VAL A 289 -30.16 9.95 1.89
N LYS A 290 -31.36 10.54 1.74
CA LYS A 290 -31.57 11.79 0.98
C LYS A 290 -30.85 12.98 1.58
N ASP A 291 -30.69 13.04 2.90
CA ASP A 291 -29.96 14.14 3.55
C ASP A 291 -28.47 14.08 3.19
N LEU A 292 -27.91 12.87 3.09
CA LEU A 292 -26.52 12.66 2.69
C LEU A 292 -26.32 12.88 1.19
N GLU A 293 -27.25 12.45 0.35
CA GLU A 293 -27.25 12.74 -1.10
C GLU A 293 -27.30 14.24 -1.37
N ALA A 294 -28.16 14.98 -0.67
CA ALA A 294 -28.24 16.44 -0.80
C ALA A 294 -26.91 17.13 -0.42
N ALA A 295 -26.21 16.61 0.59
CA ALA A 295 -24.90 17.12 1.00
C ALA A 295 -23.82 16.93 -0.09
N VAL A 296 -23.93 15.88 -0.91
CA VAL A 296 -23.01 15.61 -2.02
C VAL A 296 -23.44 16.39 -3.26
N HIS A 297 -24.72 16.30 -3.65
CA HIS A 297 -25.25 16.92 -4.87
C HIS A 297 -25.19 18.45 -4.85
N SER A 298 -25.28 19.09 -3.69
CA SER A 298 -25.11 20.55 -3.58
C SER A 298 -23.70 21.04 -3.94
N VAL A 299 -22.73 20.13 -4.08
CA VAL A 299 -21.33 20.44 -4.41
C VAL A 299 -20.92 19.91 -5.80
N THR A 300 -21.59 18.88 -6.33
CA THR A 300 -21.19 18.16 -7.55
C THR A 300 -21.98 18.54 -8.82
N ASP A 301 -22.55 19.75 -8.91
CA ASP A 301 -23.37 20.21 -10.05
C ASP A 301 -22.61 20.31 -11.40
N THR A 302 -21.32 19.98 -11.46
CA THR A 302 -20.50 19.98 -12.68
C THR A 302 -20.09 18.55 -13.06
N GLU A 303 -20.36 18.18 -14.32
CA GLU A 303 -20.32 16.82 -14.93
C GLU A 303 -18.98 16.05 -14.90
N GLN A 304 -18.00 16.42 -14.07
CA GLN A 304 -16.78 15.63 -13.87
C GLN A 304 -16.07 16.04 -12.57
N CYS A 305 -16.61 15.61 -11.42
CA CYS A 305 -15.93 15.82 -10.14
C CYS A 305 -14.74 14.86 -10.05
N CYS A 306 -13.52 15.37 -10.22
CA CYS A 306 -12.26 14.63 -10.05
C CYS A 306 -12.06 14.07 -8.62
N ASN A 307 -13.00 14.33 -7.70
CA ASN A 307 -12.88 14.07 -6.27
C ASN A 307 -13.81 12.95 -5.79
N GLN A 308 -14.40 12.14 -6.67
CA GLN A 308 -15.37 11.10 -6.28
C GLN A 308 -14.78 10.09 -5.28
N HIS A 309 -13.53 9.68 -5.45
CA HIS A 309 -12.85 8.78 -4.50
C HIS A 309 -12.63 9.44 -3.13
N LEU A 310 -12.23 10.71 -3.11
CA LEU A 310 -12.09 11.50 -1.88
C LEU A 310 -13.43 11.62 -1.15
N ILE A 311 -14.49 11.99 -1.87
CA ILE A 311 -15.85 12.12 -1.31
C ILE A 311 -16.32 10.76 -0.79
N THR A 312 -16.10 9.69 -1.53
CA THR A 312 -16.43 8.31 -1.10
C THR A 312 -15.69 7.95 0.19
N HIS A 313 -14.42 8.34 0.34
CA HIS A 313 -13.66 8.08 1.56
C HIS A 313 -14.19 8.87 2.76
N LEU A 314 -14.53 10.15 2.57
CA LEU A 314 -15.15 10.99 3.61
C LEU A 314 -16.52 10.44 4.04
N LEU A 315 -17.36 10.06 3.07
CA LEU A 315 -18.68 9.47 3.34
C LEU A 315 -18.56 8.14 4.06
N THR A 316 -17.65 7.27 3.63
CA THR A 316 -17.43 5.96 4.27
C THR A 316 -17.04 6.13 5.74
N ASN A 317 -16.11 7.04 6.05
CA ASN A 317 -15.75 7.35 7.43
C ASN A 317 -16.93 7.97 8.20
N PHE A 318 -17.72 8.86 7.58
CA PHE A 318 -18.89 9.46 8.21
C PHE A 318 -19.91 8.39 8.62
N LEU A 319 -20.18 7.42 7.76
CA LEU A 319 -21.08 6.30 8.05
C LEU A 319 -20.56 5.44 9.20
N LEU A 320 -19.25 5.22 9.27
CA LEU A 320 -18.60 4.38 10.29
C LEU A 320 -18.43 5.06 11.65
N TYR A 321 -18.44 6.40 11.73
CA TYR A 321 -18.12 7.11 12.97
C TYR A 321 -19.20 8.07 13.48
N SER A 322 -20.15 8.52 12.65
CA SER A 322 -21.26 9.39 13.09
C SER A 322 -22.46 8.59 13.58
N SER A 323 -23.17 9.07 14.60
CA SER A 323 -24.29 8.32 15.19
C SER A 323 -25.45 8.09 14.22
N GLY A 324 -25.81 9.10 13.42
CA GLY A 324 -26.84 9.01 12.39
C GLY A 324 -26.38 8.21 11.17
N GLY A 325 -25.14 8.39 10.72
CA GLY A 325 -24.55 7.64 9.61
C GLY A 325 -24.55 6.13 9.86
N HIS A 326 -24.24 5.68 11.08
CA HIS A 326 -24.28 4.25 11.43
C HIS A 326 -25.65 3.61 11.19
N MET A 327 -26.75 4.37 11.32
CA MET A 327 -28.10 3.82 11.16
C MET A 327 -28.47 3.61 9.70
N ILE A 328 -27.97 4.47 8.81
CA ILE A 328 -28.28 4.44 7.38
C ILE A 328 -27.18 3.78 6.53
N ALA A 329 -26.02 3.43 7.12
CA ALA A 329 -24.85 2.96 6.41
C ALA A 329 -25.12 1.81 5.44
N GLN A 330 -25.92 0.82 5.86
CA GLN A 330 -26.27 -0.31 5.01
C GLN A 330 -27.13 0.10 3.81
N GLU A 331 -28.13 0.96 4.03
CA GLU A 331 -29.03 1.45 2.99
C GLU A 331 -28.29 2.33 2.00
N PHE A 332 -27.44 3.23 2.50
CA PHE A 332 -26.65 4.14 1.69
C PHE A 332 -25.61 3.42 0.84
N ILE A 333 -24.86 2.47 1.41
CA ILE A 333 -23.88 1.67 0.64
C ILE A 333 -24.61 0.83 -0.40
N TYR A 334 -25.76 0.25 -0.08
CA TYR A 334 -26.58 -0.45 -1.06
C TYR A 334 -26.98 0.45 -2.24
N HIS A 335 -27.43 1.68 -1.95
CA HIS A 335 -27.82 2.65 -2.96
C HIS A 335 -26.63 3.07 -3.86
N ILE A 336 -25.47 3.39 -3.27
CA ILE A 336 -24.29 3.79 -4.03
C ILE A 336 -23.74 2.65 -4.88
N THR A 337 -23.71 1.43 -4.35
CA THR A 337 -23.19 0.27 -5.09
C THR A 337 -24.07 -0.15 -6.27
N GLU A 338 -25.37 0.18 -6.26
CA GLU A 338 -26.25 -0.03 -7.42
C GLU A 338 -26.15 1.08 -8.46
N THR A 339 -25.83 2.31 -8.04
CA THR A 339 -25.87 3.50 -8.90
C THR A 339 -24.53 3.91 -9.47
N THR A 340 -23.42 3.44 -8.89
CA THR A 340 -22.06 3.85 -9.25
C THR A 340 -21.09 2.66 -9.26
N ASP A 341 -19.96 2.80 -9.95
CA ASP A 341 -18.84 1.85 -9.91
C ASP A 341 -17.97 2.00 -8.62
N ALA A 342 -18.46 2.72 -7.60
CA ALA A 342 -17.72 2.96 -6.36
C ALA A 342 -17.67 1.74 -5.42
N SER A 343 -18.29 0.63 -5.80
CA SER A 343 -18.37 -0.58 -4.96
C SER A 343 -17.00 -1.11 -4.55
N LYS A 344 -16.04 -1.17 -5.48
CA LYS A 344 -14.68 -1.63 -5.23
C LYS A 344 -13.92 -0.72 -4.27
N GLU A 345 -14.04 0.59 -4.43
CA GLU A 345 -13.41 1.58 -3.56
C GLU A 345 -13.96 1.47 -2.13
N ILE A 346 -15.28 1.41 -1.98
CA ILE A 346 -15.93 1.24 -0.67
C ILE A 346 -15.48 -0.07 -0.02
N CYS A 347 -15.51 -1.19 -0.75
CA CYS A 347 -15.01 -2.47 -0.26
C CYS A 347 -13.56 -2.36 0.22
N SER A 348 -12.67 -1.79 -0.60
CA SER A 348 -11.25 -1.61 -0.26
C SER A 348 -11.06 -0.79 1.02
N LEU A 349 -11.75 0.35 1.14
CA LEU A 349 -11.70 1.21 2.32
C LEU A 349 -12.20 0.49 3.58
N LEU A 350 -13.31 -0.25 3.49
CA LEU A 350 -13.85 -1.01 4.62
C LEU A 350 -12.89 -2.13 5.04
N ILE A 351 -12.32 -2.87 4.08
CA ILE A 351 -11.36 -3.94 4.33
C ILE A 351 -10.08 -3.40 5.00
N ARG A 352 -9.53 -2.29 4.49
CA ARG A 352 -8.38 -1.59 5.10
C ARG A 352 -8.67 -1.12 6.52
N THR A 353 -9.85 -0.54 6.72
CA THR A 353 -10.30 -0.09 8.04
C THR A 353 -10.40 -1.27 9.01
N ALA A 354 -10.97 -2.40 8.59
CA ALA A 354 -11.14 -3.59 9.43
C ALA A 354 -9.78 -4.18 9.83
N TYR A 355 -8.87 -4.32 8.86
CA TYR A 355 -7.52 -4.81 9.10
C TYR A 355 -6.75 -3.94 10.09
N ARG A 356 -6.86 -2.60 9.95
CA ARG A 356 -6.22 -1.65 10.88
C ARG A 356 -6.81 -1.74 12.28
N ILE A 357 -8.13 -1.82 12.42
CA ILE A 357 -8.80 -1.93 13.72
C ILE A 357 -8.38 -3.21 14.45
N ASN A 358 -8.36 -4.34 13.74
CA ASN A 358 -7.95 -5.63 14.31
C ASN A 358 -6.52 -5.61 14.85
N ARG A 359 -5.62 -4.85 14.20
CA ARG A 359 -4.21 -4.73 14.62
C ARG A 359 -3.99 -3.74 15.76
N ASN A 360 -4.71 -2.63 15.75
CA ASN A 360 -4.54 -1.57 16.75
C ASN A 360 -5.35 -1.83 18.03
N GLY A 361 -6.25 -2.82 18.02
CA GLY A 361 -7.07 -3.18 19.18
C GLY A 361 -8.10 -2.11 19.52
N GLU A 362 -8.74 -1.50 18.51
CA GLU A 362 -9.67 -0.39 18.74
C GLU A 362 -10.90 -0.82 19.56
N GLU A 363 -11.28 0.00 20.55
CA GLU A 363 -12.27 -0.34 21.58
C GLU A 363 -13.74 -0.12 21.13
N ASN A 364 -13.99 0.52 19.99
CA ASN A 364 -15.35 0.85 19.55
C ASN A 364 -16.08 -0.37 18.93
N GLN A 365 -16.60 -1.23 19.79
CA GLN A 365 -17.35 -2.45 19.42
C GLN A 365 -18.51 -2.18 18.45
N ARG A 366 -19.12 -0.99 18.50
CA ARG A 366 -20.24 -0.64 17.60
C ARG A 366 -19.76 -0.47 16.16
N THR A 367 -18.66 0.25 15.95
CA THR A 367 -18.07 0.45 14.62
C THR A 367 -17.56 -0.87 14.06
N VAL A 368 -16.88 -1.70 14.87
CA VAL A 368 -16.42 -3.04 14.46
C VAL A 368 -17.58 -3.93 14.01
N LYS A 369 -18.69 -3.92 14.75
CA LYS A 369 -19.88 -4.69 14.39
C LYS A 369 -20.47 -4.24 13.05
N LEU A 370 -20.68 -2.93 12.87
CA LEU A 370 -21.20 -2.38 11.61
C LEU A 370 -20.28 -2.72 10.43
N LEU A 371 -18.97 -2.56 10.61
CA LEU A 371 -17.98 -2.83 9.58
C LEU A 371 -18.04 -4.28 9.10
N ASN A 372 -18.10 -5.24 10.01
CA ASN A 372 -18.24 -6.65 9.68
C ASN A 372 -19.57 -6.96 8.96
N GLU A 373 -20.68 -6.33 9.37
CA GLU A 373 -21.98 -6.47 8.70
C GLU A 373 -21.94 -5.92 7.26
N LEU A 374 -21.29 -4.77 7.05
CA LEU A 374 -21.12 -4.16 5.73
C LEU A 374 -20.27 -5.03 4.81
N LEU A 375 -19.13 -5.52 5.30
CA LEU A 375 -18.24 -6.40 4.54
C LEU A 375 -18.94 -7.69 4.13
N GLN A 376 -19.66 -8.36 5.06
CA GLN A 376 -20.40 -9.58 4.73
C GLN A 376 -21.42 -9.37 3.60
N LYS A 377 -22.13 -8.25 3.58
CA LYS A 377 -23.12 -7.96 2.53
C LYS A 377 -22.46 -7.66 1.18
N LEU A 378 -21.32 -7.01 1.18
CA LEU A 378 -20.59 -6.68 -0.05
C LEU A 378 -19.91 -7.91 -0.65
N THR A 379 -19.30 -8.78 0.17
CA THR A 379 -18.69 -10.03 -0.29
C THR A 379 -19.71 -11.03 -0.86
N LEU A 380 -20.98 -10.95 -0.47
CA LEU A 380 -22.05 -11.79 -1.04
C LEU A 380 -22.52 -11.34 -2.44
N LYS A 381 -22.11 -10.15 -2.91
CA LYS A 381 -22.52 -9.57 -4.20
C LYS A 381 -21.44 -9.67 -5.29
N VAL A 382 -20.18 -9.96 -4.95
CA VAL A 382 -19.07 -10.13 -5.90
C VAL A 382 -18.81 -11.61 -6.11
#